data_AF-A0A534ZMG7-F1
#
_entry.id   AF-A0A534ZMG7-F1
#
_cell.length_a   1.000
_cell.length_b   1.000
_cell.length_c   1.000
_cell.angle_alpha   90.00
_cell.angle_beta   90.00
_cell.angle_gamma   90.00
#
_symmetry.space_group_name_H-M   'P 1'
#
loop_
_entity.id
_entity.type
_entity.pdbx_description
1 polymer ?
#
loop_
_entity_poly.entity_id
_entity_poly.type
_entity_poly.pdbx_seq_one_letter_code
_entity_poly.pdbx_strand_id
1 'polypeptide(L)'
;MAVEALSPEGMPTHAGDLSIEGRGIEPIPADARYGSLGRIFTVWFTPQLVPAAFFVGTLAAADFLKVGFVTGVLAILVGNVV
;
A
#
# COMPACT_ATOMS: atom_id res chain seq x y z
N MET A 1 7.89 -35.75 0.95
CA MET A 1 8.90 -34.84 0.36
C MET A 1 8.52 -33.35 0.37
N ALA A 2 7.24 -32.93 0.47
CA ALA A 2 6.90 -31.49 0.45
C ALA A 2 7.10 -30.73 1.78
N VAL A 3 7.07 -31.43 2.93
CA VAL A 3 7.14 -30.80 4.27
C VAL A 3 8.58 -30.41 4.67
N GLU A 4 9.58 -31.04 4.05
CA GLU A 4 11.00 -30.83 4.36
C GLU A 4 11.54 -29.47 3.85
N ALA A 5 10.81 -28.82 2.93
CA ALA A 5 11.18 -27.51 2.38
C ALA A 5 10.73 -26.32 3.25
N LEU A 6 9.86 -26.55 4.24
CA LEU A 6 9.36 -25.51 5.13
C LEU A 6 10.28 -25.42 6.35
N SER A 7 11.38 -24.68 6.24
CA SER A 7 12.12 -24.29 7.43
C SER A 7 11.23 -23.38 8.29
N PRO A 8 10.94 -23.74 9.56
CA PRO A 8 10.19 -22.87 10.46
C PRO A 8 10.92 -21.54 10.79
N GLU A 9 12.17 -21.40 10.36
CA GLU A 9 13.03 -20.25 10.61
C GLU A 9 13.18 -19.31 9.39
N GLY A 10 12.76 -19.75 8.20
CA GLY A 10 12.91 -18.97 6.96
C GLY A 10 12.03 -17.72 6.95
N MET A 11 12.67 -16.54 6.92
CA MET A 11 11.97 -15.27 6.70
C MET A 11 12.60 -14.52 5.52
N PRO A 12 11.78 -13.82 4.71
CA PRO A 12 12.30 -13.01 3.62
C PRO A 12 13.20 -11.90 4.15
N THR A 13 14.33 -11.68 3.47
CA THR A 13 15.32 -10.65 3.87
C THR A 13 15.27 -9.40 2.99
N HIS A 14 14.68 -9.52 1.80
CA HIS A 14 14.54 -8.42 0.85
C HIS A 14 13.32 -8.59 -0.05
N ALA A 15 12.96 -7.53 -0.78
CA ALA A 15 11.88 -7.61 -1.77
C ALA A 15 12.28 -8.52 -2.93
N GLY A 16 11.37 -9.40 -3.35
CA GLY A 16 11.65 -10.38 -4.41
C GLY A 16 12.44 -11.59 -3.93
N ASP A 17 12.65 -11.74 -2.63
CA ASP A 17 13.05 -13.01 -2.02
C ASP A 17 11.92 -14.03 -2.24
N LEU A 18 12.22 -15.12 -2.96
CA LEU A 18 11.25 -16.17 -3.35
C LEU A 18 11.31 -17.37 -2.41
N SER A 19 11.99 -17.25 -1.26
CA SER A 19 11.96 -18.28 -0.21
C SER A 19 10.53 -18.46 0.33
N ILE A 20 10.19 -19.70 0.69
CA ILE A 20 8.89 -20.00 1.27
C ILE A 20 8.91 -19.66 2.76
N GLU A 21 8.04 -18.75 3.17
CA GLU A 21 7.88 -18.36 4.57
C GLU A 21 7.07 -19.42 5.34
N GLY A 22 7.64 -19.95 6.43
CA GLY A 22 7.00 -20.97 7.28
C GLY A 22 6.17 -20.44 8.45
N ARG A 23 6.23 -19.13 8.75
CA ARG A 23 5.66 -18.52 9.99
C ARG A 23 4.21 -18.07 9.90
N GLY A 24 3.64 -17.96 8.70
CA GLY A 24 2.22 -17.67 8.51
C GLY A 24 1.79 -16.31 9.07
N ILE A 25 0.90 -16.30 10.06
CA ILE A 25 0.33 -15.06 10.67
C ILE A 25 1.04 -14.64 11.97
N GLU A 26 2.13 -15.31 12.34
CA GLU A 26 2.91 -14.95 13.54
C GLU A 26 3.49 -13.53 13.40
N PRO A 27 3.58 -12.74 14.49
CA PRO A 27 4.19 -11.42 14.44
C PRO A 27 5.63 -11.44 13.91
N ILE A 28 5.96 -10.47 13.05
CA ILE A 28 7.30 -10.34 12.45
C ILE A 28 8.30 -9.76 13.47
N PRO A 29 9.37 -10.49 13.82
CA PRO A 29 10.45 -10.03 14.70
C PRO A 29 11.08 -8.71 14.20
N ALA A 30 11.55 -7.86 15.12
CA ALA A 30 12.05 -6.52 14.77
C ALA A 30 13.29 -6.55 13.86
N ASP A 31 14.18 -7.51 14.08
CA ASP A 31 15.40 -7.79 13.30
C ASP A 31 15.11 -8.33 11.90
N ALA A 32 13.90 -8.83 11.67
CA ALA A 32 13.46 -9.37 10.39
C ALA A 32 12.65 -8.38 9.53
N ARG A 33 12.39 -7.18 10.05
CA ARG A 33 11.67 -6.16 9.28
C ARG A 33 12.62 -5.53 8.26
N TYR A 34 12.29 -5.70 6.99
CA TYR A 34 13.05 -5.12 5.88
C TYR A 34 12.18 -4.16 5.07
N GLY A 35 12.82 -3.22 4.38
CA GLY A 35 12.15 -2.25 3.52
C GLY A 35 12.76 -0.85 3.62
N SER A 36 12.20 0.08 2.84
CA SER A 36 12.60 1.48 2.82
C SER A 36 11.36 2.37 2.83
N LEU A 37 11.54 3.65 3.19
CA LEU A 37 10.45 4.63 3.16
C LEU A 37 9.79 4.72 1.77
N GLY A 38 10.57 4.61 0.70
CA GLY A 38 10.04 4.59 -0.66
C GLY A 38 9.11 3.40 -0.93
N ARG A 39 9.41 2.24 -0.36
CA ARG A 39 8.54 1.06 -0.49
C ARG A 39 7.25 1.18 0.32
N ILE A 40 7.33 1.76 1.51
CA ILE A 40 6.14 2.05 2.31
C ILE A 40 5.24 3.04 1.54
N PHE A 41 5.84 4.07 0.94
CA PHE A 41 5.13 5.01 0.09
C PHE A 41 4.45 4.32 -1.09
N THR A 42 5.12 3.43 -1.81
CA THR A 42 4.48 2.76 -2.96
C THR A 42 3.36 1.82 -2.54
N VAL A 43 3.52 1.06 -1.45
CA VAL A 43 2.44 0.21 -0.90
C VAL A 43 1.20 1.03 -0.54
N TRP A 44 1.39 2.22 0.02
CA TRP A 44 0.29 3.14 0.32
C TRP A 44 -0.28 3.82 -0.94
N PHE A 45 0.57 4.21 -1.89
CA PHE A 45 0.18 4.96 -3.08
C PHE A 45 -0.56 4.10 -4.11
N THR A 46 -0.08 2.89 -4.38
CA THR A 46 -0.65 1.98 -5.39
C THR A 46 -2.18 1.80 -5.31
N PRO A 47 -2.82 1.57 -4.14
CA PRO A 47 -4.28 1.44 -4.07
C PRO A 47 -5.05 2.74 -4.35
N GLN A 48 -4.40 3.90 -4.41
CA GLN A 48 -5.04 5.16 -4.79
C GLN A 48 -5.27 5.28 -6.31
N LEU A 49 -4.62 4.43 -7.11
CA LEU A 49 -4.69 4.47 -8.58
C LEU A 49 -5.81 3.55 -9.09
N VAL A 50 -7.01 3.74 -8.55
CA VAL A 50 -8.19 2.92 -8.88
C VAL A 50 -9.22 3.75 -9.65
N PRO A 51 -10.02 3.14 -10.54
CA PRO A 51 -11.05 3.86 -11.32
C PRO A 51 -11.99 4.73 -10.48
N ALA A 52 -12.31 4.29 -9.25
CA ALA A 52 -13.12 5.06 -8.32
C ALA A 52 -12.49 6.42 -7.96
N ALA A 53 -11.17 6.46 -7.73
CA ALA A 53 -10.47 7.70 -7.41
C ALA A 53 -10.51 8.68 -8.60
N PHE A 54 -10.34 8.18 -9.83
CA PHE A 54 -10.49 9.00 -11.03
C PHE A 54 -11.91 9.54 -11.19
N PHE A 55 -12.93 8.70 -10.99
CA PHE A 55 -14.33 9.12 -11.07
C PHE A 55 -14.68 10.20 -10.03
N VAL A 56 -14.24 10.03 -8.79
CA VAL A 56 -14.43 11.06 -7.75
C VAL A 56 -13.71 12.35 -8.12
N GLY A 57 -12.50 12.27 -8.67
CA GLY A 57 -11.75 13.42 -9.16
C GLY A 57 -12.46 14.19 -10.28
N THR A 58 -13.06 13.49 -11.25
CA THR A 58 -13.82 14.14 -12.34
C THR A 58 -15.09 14.79 -11.80
N LEU A 59 -15.79 14.16 -10.86
CA LEU A 59 -16.95 14.74 -10.19
C LEU A 59 -16.59 16.03 -9.42
N ALA A 60 -15.45 16.05 -8.72
CA ALA A 60 -15.02 17.25 -7.99
C ALA A 60 -14.77 18.47 -8.91
N ALA A 61 -14.36 18.23 -10.15
CA ALA A 61 -14.17 19.28 -11.15
C ALA A 61 -15.46 19.62 -11.92
N ALA A 62 -16.53 18.85 -11.76
CA ALA A 62 -17.74 19.05 -12.54
C ALA A 62 -18.57 20.25 -12.03
N ASP A 63 -18.96 21.13 -12.95
CA ASP A 63 -19.65 22.38 -12.63
C ASP A 63 -20.99 22.19 -11.89
N PHE A 64 -21.66 21.05 -12.09
CA PHE A 64 -22.92 20.76 -11.42
C PHE A 64 -22.76 20.48 -9.92
N LEU A 65 -21.57 20.07 -9.47
CA LEU A 65 -21.26 19.87 -8.05
C LEU A 65 -20.73 21.14 -7.37
N LYS A 66 -20.32 22.15 -8.16
CA LYS A 66 -19.84 23.47 -7.69
C LYS A 66 -18.71 23.44 -6.64
N VAL A 67 -17.98 22.33 -6.51
CA VAL A 67 -16.82 22.23 -5.62
C VAL A 67 -15.67 23.09 -6.17
N GLY A 68 -15.44 23.01 -7.48
CA GLY A 68 -14.36 23.72 -8.16
C GLY A 68 -13.01 23.02 -7.98
N PHE A 69 -12.16 23.11 -9.01
CA PHE A 69 -10.90 22.36 -9.07
C PHE A 69 -9.99 22.59 -7.85
N VAL A 70 -9.76 23.86 -7.48
CA VAL A 70 -8.85 24.21 -6.36
C VAL A 70 -9.37 23.66 -5.04
N THR A 71 -10.65 23.87 -4.73
CA THR A 71 -11.28 23.35 -3.52
C THR A 71 -11.25 21.83 -3.49
N GLY A 72 -11.49 21.18 -4.63
CA GLY A 72 -11.42 19.71 -4.76
C GLY A 72 -10.03 19.17 -4.46
N VAL A 73 -8.99 19.80 -5.01
CA VAL A 73 -7.59 19.43 -4.72
C VAL A 73 -7.27 19.63 -3.24
N LEU A 74 -7.66 20.76 -2.65
CA LEU A 74 -7.45 21.01 -1.21
C LEU A 74 -8.18 19.99 -0.33
N ALA A 75 -9.40 19.61 -0.68
CA ALA A 75 -10.17 18.59 0.04
C ALA A 75 -9.47 17.22 -0.01
N ILE A 76 -8.92 16.84 -1.17
CA ILE A 76 -8.12 15.61 -1.31
C ILE A 76 -6.88 15.67 -0.42
N LEU A 77 -6.16 16.80 -0.42
CA LEU A 77 -4.96 16.96 0.40
C LEU A 77 -5.27 16.88 1.89
N VAL A 78 -6.29 17.60 2.37
CA VAL A 78 -6.72 17.56 3.77
C VAL A 78 -7.18 16.16 4.16
N GLY A 79 -7.94 15.48 3.30
CA GLY A 79 -8.39 14.11 3.55
C GLY A 79 -7.27 13.07 3.59
N ASN A 80 -6.09 13.35 3.01
CA ASN A 80 -4.91 12.47 3.11
C ASN A 80 -4.05 12.77 4.36
N VAL A 81 -4.22 13.93 4.99
CA VAL A 81 -3.48 14.32 6.20
C VAL A 81 -4.13 13.75 7.47
N VAL A 82 -5.46 13.57 7.46
CA VAL A 82 -6.27 13.01 8.57
C VAL A 82 -6.34 11.51 8.48
#